data_AF-A0A947KH16-F1
#
_entry.id   AF-A0A947KH16-F1
#
_cell.length_a   1.000
_cell.length_b   1.000
_cell.length_c   1.000
_cell.angle_alpha   90.00
_cell.angle_beta   90.00
_cell.angle_gamma   90.00
#
_symmetry.space_group_name_H-M   'P 1'
#
loop_
_entity.id
_entity.type
_entity.pdbx_description
1 polymer ?
#
loop_
_entity_poly.entity_id
_entity_poly.type
_entity_poly.pdbx_seq_one_letter_code
_entity_poly.pdbx_strand_id
1 'polypeptide(L)' 'MAFNEILAGRVRSKLNLDTAVVEKKMFGGIGFLIQGNMACSVNQDNLIVRNGPEMYHSSLVQEYVSEFEIKG' A
#
# COMPACT_ATOMS: atom_id res chain seq x y z
N MET A 1 8.55 14.64 -1.19
CA MET A 1 8.40 13.62 -2.26
C MET A 1 7.03 12.99 -2.14
N ALA A 2 6.45 12.53 -3.24
CA ALA A 2 5.12 11.88 -3.25
C ALA A 2 5.12 10.55 -2.44
N PHE A 3 6.21 9.78 -2.51
CA PHE A 3 6.37 8.53 -1.79
C PHE A 3 7.84 8.21 -1.55
N ASN A 4 8.13 7.36 -0.57
CA ASN A 4 9.46 6.88 -0.24
C ASN A 4 9.88 5.75 -1.21
N GLU A 5 10.85 6.02 -2.07
CA GLU A 5 11.37 5.06 -3.06
C GLU A 5 12.03 3.83 -2.44
N ILE A 6 12.65 3.96 -1.27
CA ILE A 6 13.25 2.82 -0.55
C ILE A 6 12.14 1.89 -0.06
N LEU A 7 11.08 2.45 0.52
CA LEU A 7 9.91 1.67 0.94
C LEU A 7 9.21 1.04 -0.26
N ALA A 8 9.01 1.77 -1.35
CA ALA A 8 8.46 1.23 -2.59
C ALA A 8 9.33 0.09 -3.15
N GLY A 9 10.66 0.23 -3.12
CA GLY A 9 11.61 -0.82 -3.48
C GLY A 9 11.45 -2.08 -2.65
N ARG A 10 11.29 -1.95 -1.32
CA ARG A 10 11.02 -3.09 -0.43
C ARG A 10 9.70 -3.79 -0.77
N VAL A 11 8.66 -3.03 -1.08
CA VAL A 11 7.36 -3.57 -1.50
C VAL A 11 7.51 -4.33 -2.83
N ARG A 12 8.18 -3.75 -3.83
CA ARG A 12 8.48 -4.41 -5.11
C ARG A 12 9.22 -5.74 -4.94
N SER A 13 10.21 -5.79 -4.04
CA SER A 13 10.94 -7.04 -3.77
C SER A 13 10.09 -8.10 -3.06
N LYS A 14 9.00 -7.71 -2.38
CA LYS A 14 8.07 -8.64 -1.71
C LYS A 14 6.92 -9.09 -2.61
N LEU A 15 6.46 -8.22 -3.49
CA LEU A 15 5.47 -8.52 -4.53
C LEU A 15 6.21 -9.24 -5.66
N ASN A 16 6.30 -10.57 -5.52
CA ASN A 16 7.07 -11.45 -6.39
C ASN A 16 6.82 -11.19 -7.90
N LEU A 17 7.85 -11.29 -8.73
CA LEU A 17 7.82 -10.93 -10.17
C LEU A 17 6.81 -11.75 -11.01
N ASP A 18 6.47 -12.96 -10.57
CA ASP A 18 5.47 -13.81 -11.23
C ASP A 18 4.03 -13.30 -11.06
N THR A 19 3.80 -12.43 -10.08
CA THR A 19 2.49 -11.80 -9.92
C THR A 19 2.42 -10.64 -10.89
N ALA A 20 1.43 -10.62 -11.77
CA ALA A 20 1.18 -9.49 -12.67
C ALA A 20 0.81 -8.23 -11.87
N VAL A 21 1.84 -7.54 -11.37
CA VAL A 21 1.75 -6.32 -10.57
C VAL A 21 1.86 -5.12 -11.50
N VAL A 22 0.87 -4.24 -11.45
CA VAL A 22 0.86 -2.96 -12.15
C VAL A 22 1.13 -1.86 -11.15
N GLU A 23 2.12 -1.02 -11.43
CA GLU A 23 2.41 0.19 -10.65
C GLU A 23 1.69 1.40 -11.24
N LYS A 24 1.00 2.17 -10.40
CA LYS A 24 0.29 3.38 -10.84
C LYS A 24 0.41 4.49 -9.80
N LYS A 25 0.77 5.70 -10.26
CA LYS A 25 0.79 6.89 -9.41
C LYS A 25 -0.63 7.27 -9.02
N MET A 26 -0.94 7.25 -7.73
CA MET A 26 -2.28 7.49 -7.18
C MET A 26 -2.20 7.86 -5.70
N PHE A 27 -3.23 8.52 -5.17
CA PHE A 27 -3.36 8.86 -3.75
C PHE A 27 -2.16 9.64 -3.19
N GLY A 28 -1.57 10.53 -4.00
CA GLY A 28 -0.38 11.28 -3.63
C GLY A 28 0.91 10.45 -3.57
N GLY A 29 0.89 9.17 -3.97
CA GLY A 29 2.03 8.26 -3.93
C GLY A 29 2.02 7.23 -5.08
N ILE A 30 2.42 5.99 -4.78
CA ILE A 30 2.46 4.87 -5.74
C ILE A 30 1.63 3.68 -5.26
N GLY A 31 0.70 3.22 -6.09
CA GLY A 31 -0.12 2.04 -5.84
C GLY A 31 0.33 0.84 -6.65
N PHE A 32 0.24 -0.33 -6.02
CA PHE A 32 0.52 -1.64 -6.59
C PHE A 32 -0.80 -2.41 -6.76
N LEU A 33 -1.14 -2.72 -8.01
CA LEU A 33 -2.34 -3.45 -8.37
C LEU A 33 -1.98 -4.87 -8.78
N ILE A 34 -2.67 -5.86 -8.25
CA ILE A 34 -2.55 -7.26 -8.64
C ILE A 34 -3.81 -7.62 -9.42
N GLN A 35 -3.66 -8.01 -10.69
CA GLN A 35 -4.80 -8.34 -11.58
C GLN A 35 -5.86 -7.21 -11.60
N GLY A 36 -5.43 -5.95 -11.62
CA GLY A 36 -6.32 -4.79 -11.64
C GLY A 36 -6.93 -4.40 -10.27
N ASN A 37 -6.70 -5.19 -9.21
CA ASN A 37 -7.15 -4.88 -7.87
C ASN A 37 -6.03 -4.23 -7.04
N MET A 38 -6.32 -3.13 -6.36
CA MET A 38 -5.35 -2.50 -5.46
C MET A 38 -5.02 -3.42 -4.29
N ALA A 39 -3.73 -3.75 -4.13
CA ALA A 39 -3.23 -4.57 -3.03
C ALA A 39 -2.63 -3.68 -1.91
N CYS A 40 -1.72 -2.78 -2.29
CA CYS A 40 -1.11 -1.82 -1.38
C CYS A 40 -0.65 -0.56 -2.12
N SER A 41 -0.36 0.50 -1.38
CA SER A 41 0.29 1.71 -1.90
C SER A 41 1.26 2.30 -0.91
N VAL A 42 2.25 3.03 -1.40
CA VAL A 42 3.17 3.82 -0.58
C VAL A 42 2.83 5.30 -0.77
N ASN A 43 2.61 6.00 0.34
CA ASN A 43 2.38 7.43 0.39
C ASN A 43 3.31 8.01 1.45
N GLN A 44 4.16 8.96 1.05
CA GLN A 44 5.26 9.47 1.90
C GLN A 44 6.04 8.29 2.48
N ASP A 45 6.14 8.18 3.81
CA ASP A 45 6.83 7.11 4.52
C ASP A 45 5.89 5.99 5.02
N ASN A 46 4.61 6.05 4.63
CA ASN A 46 3.56 5.13 5.07
C ASN A 46 3.23 4.08 4.01
N LEU A 47 2.92 2.86 4.47
CA LEU A 47 2.37 1.79 3.66
C LEU A 47 0.86 1.70 3.91
N ILE A 48 0.09 1.89 2.86
CA ILE A 48 -1.36 1.70 2.85
C ILE A 48 -1.61 0.28 2.35
N VAL A 49 -2.35 -0.50 3.15
CA VAL A 49 -2.62 -1.91 2.85
C VAL A 49 -4.12 -2.11 2.77
N ARG A 50 -4.59 -2.83 1.76
CA ARG A 50 -5.99 -3.23 1.69
C ARG A 50 -6.21 -4.41 2.62
N ASN A 51 -6.81 -4.14 3.77
CA ASN A 51 -7.24 -5.18 4.69
C ASN A 51 -8.69 -5.60 4.42
N GLY A 52 -8.95 -6.91 4.40
CA GLY A 52 -10.32 -7.42 4.40
C GLY A 52 -11.05 -7.01 5.69
N PRO A 53 -12.40 -7.03 5.70
CA PRO A 53 -13.20 -6.61 6.85
C PRO A 53 -12.86 -7.39 8.12
N GLU A 54 -12.48 -8.67 7.99
CA GLU A 54 -12.11 -9.55 9.11
C GLU A 54 -10.84 -9.08 9.84
N MET A 55 -9.90 -8.45 9.13
CA MET A 55 -8.62 -8.01 9.70
C MET A 55 -8.60 -6.53 10.08
N TYR A 56 -9.69 -5.80 9.80
CA TYR A 56 -9.73 -4.36 10.01
C TYR A 56 -9.48 -3.97 11.47
N HIS A 57 -10.32 -4.45 12.40
CA HIS A 57 -10.19 -4.12 13.82
C HIS A 57 -8.91 -4.65 14.46
N SER A 58 -8.49 -5.86 14.09
CA SER A 58 -7.26 -6.47 14.64
C SER A 58 -5.98 -5.76 14.19
N SER A 59 -6.03 -5.04 13.06
CA SER A 59 -4.87 -4.29 12.59
C SER A 59 -4.78 -2.91 13.21
N LEU A 60 -5.91 -2.26 13.49
CA LEU A 60 -5.92 -0.94 14.14
C LEU A 60 -5.40 -0.95 15.58
N VAL A 61 -5.32 -2.10 16.24
CA VAL A 61 -4.72 -2.24 17.57
C VAL A 61 -3.21 -2.46 17.55
N GLN A 62 -2.62 -2.66 16.36
CA GLN A 62 -1.17 -2.84 16.23
C GLN A 62 -0.45 -1.49 16.30
N GLU A 63 0.77 -1.52 16.83
CA GLU A 63 1.63 -0.33 16.86
C GLU A 63 1.90 0.19 15.45
N TYR A 64 1.87 1.51 15.29
CA TYR A 64 2.09 2.22 14.02
C TYR A 64 1.06 1.98 12.93
N VAL A 65 -0.13 1.46 13.27
CA VAL A 65 -1.25 1.32 12.34
C VAL A 65 -2.30 2.40 12.64
N SER A 66 -2.80 3.04 11.59
CA SER A 66 -3.88 4.02 11.66
C SER A 66 -4.80 3.90 10.46
N GLU A 67 -6.02 4.41 10.59
CA GLU A 67 -6.95 4.50 9.45
C GLU A 67 -6.35 5.39 8.35
N PHE A 68 -6.51 4.94 7.10
CA PHE A 68 -6.13 5.71 5.93
C PHE A 68 -7.35 6.46 5.41
N GLU A 69 -7.27 7.80 5.41
CA GLU A 69 -8.29 8.68 4.87
C GLU A 69 -7.71 9.49 3.70
N ILE A 70 -8.42 9.53 2.57
CA ILE A 70 -8.11 10.43 1.47
C ILE A 70 -8.90 11.70 1.69
N LYS A 71 -8.24 12.76 2.15
CA LYS A 71 -8.83 14.10 2.19
C LYS A 71 -8.83 14.68 0.78
N GLY A 72 -10.03 14.85 0.22
CA GLY A 72 -10.27 15.47 -1.09
C GLY A 72 -10.07 16.97 -1.08
#